data_AF-K1TKD8-F1
#
_entry.id   AF-K1TKD8-F1
#
_cell.length_a   1.000
_cell.length_b   1.000
_cell.length_c   1.000
_cell.angle_alpha   90.00
_cell.angle_beta   90.00
_cell.angle_gamma   90.00
#
_symmetry.space_group_name_H-M   'P 1'
#
loop_
_entity.id
_entity.type
_entity.pdbx_description
1 polymer ?
#
loop_
_entity_poly.entity_id
_entity_poly.type
_entity_poly.pdbx_seq_one_letter_code
_entity_poly.pdbx_strand_id
1 'polypeptide(L)'
;NSIPADQTVRNFSYTLVDDKIYYRENSRMTPVEVSATAENRIKGMIAIRNSVRTLIELQTEDYPDSEIKAEQERLNRLYDTFSGKYGLINSRANTSAFSQDSSFSLLSALEIIGEDGELERKADMFSKRTIKPHTPVTSVDTASEALAVSLGEKATIDMDYMMELSGKSENEI
;
A
#
# COMPACT_ATOMS: atom_id res chain seq x y z
N ASN A 1 -2.01 0.07 -31.17
CA ASN A 1 -3.41 0.48 -30.96
C ASN A 1 -3.75 0.44 -29.48
N SER A 2 -4.33 1.52 -28.95
CA SER A 2 -4.79 1.57 -27.56
C SER A 2 -6.11 0.80 -27.40
N ILE A 3 -6.30 0.17 -26.24
CA ILE A 3 -7.48 -0.62 -25.89
C ILE A 3 -8.33 0.12 -24.84
N PRO A 4 -9.61 -0.24 -24.65
CA PRO A 4 -10.40 0.25 -23.52
C PRO A 4 -9.71 -0.03 -22.18
N ALA A 5 -9.80 0.90 -21.24
CA ALA A 5 -9.19 0.71 -19.93
C ALA A 5 -9.89 -0.40 -19.12
N ASP A 6 -9.09 -1.29 -18.52
CA ASP A 6 -9.55 -2.15 -17.43
C ASP A 6 -9.81 -1.27 -16.20
N GLN A 7 -11.01 -1.38 -15.64
CA GLN A 7 -11.43 -0.56 -14.50
C GLN A 7 -10.65 -0.90 -13.23
N THR A 8 -10.18 -2.14 -13.09
CA THR A 8 -9.37 -2.59 -11.95
C THR A 8 -7.98 -1.93 -11.90
N VAL A 9 -7.51 -1.37 -13.01
CA VAL A 9 -6.10 -0.99 -13.19
C VAL A 9 -5.64 0.33 -12.55
N ARG A 10 -6.40 1.16 -11.87
CA ARG A 10 -5.95 2.53 -11.43
C ARG A 10 -5.42 3.43 -12.55
N ASN A 11 -5.91 4.66 -12.57
CA ASN A 11 -5.51 5.65 -13.55
C ASN A 11 -4.02 6.04 -13.42
N PHE A 12 -3.39 6.43 -14.53
CA PHE A 12 -1.99 6.85 -14.61
C PHE A 12 -1.03 5.78 -14.07
N SER A 13 -1.17 4.55 -14.55
CA SER A 13 -0.33 3.44 -14.09
C SER A 13 -0.02 2.46 -15.22
N TYR A 14 1.11 1.77 -15.08
CA TYR A 14 1.47 0.67 -15.97
C TYR A 14 0.78 -0.63 -15.55
N THR A 15 0.46 -1.49 -16.51
CA THR A 15 -0.01 -2.85 -16.25
C THR A 15 0.41 -3.79 -17.37
N LEU A 16 0.20 -5.09 -17.17
CA LEU A 16 0.44 -6.11 -18.18
C LEU A 16 -0.87 -6.61 -18.76
N VAL A 17 -0.94 -6.65 -20.08
CA VAL A 17 -2.01 -7.30 -20.85
C VAL A 17 -1.33 -8.20 -21.87
N ASP A 18 -1.59 -9.51 -21.80
CA ASP A 18 -0.94 -10.53 -22.64
C ASP A 18 0.60 -10.39 -22.69
N ASP A 19 1.21 -10.22 -21.50
CA ASP A 19 2.65 -10.00 -21.29
C ASP A 19 3.23 -8.72 -21.94
N LYS A 20 2.38 -7.81 -22.42
CA LYS A 20 2.79 -6.49 -22.94
C LYS A 20 2.47 -5.39 -21.95
N ILE A 21 3.35 -4.40 -21.87
CA ILE A 21 3.15 -3.24 -21.00
C ILE A 21 2.15 -2.30 -21.65
N TYR A 22 1.14 -1.92 -20.89
CA TYR A 22 0.20 -0.86 -21.21
C TYR A 22 0.26 0.21 -20.13
N TYR A 23 0.12 1.48 -20.54
CA TYR A 23 -0.10 2.60 -19.62
C TYR A 23 -1.56 3.02 -19.68
N ARG A 24 -2.24 3.06 -18.53
CA ARG A 24 -3.61 3.54 -18.43
C ARG A 24 -3.64 5.04 -18.27
N GLU A 25 -4.37 5.70 -19.17
CA GLU A 25 -4.74 7.10 -19.07
C GLU A 25 -6.25 7.23 -19.28
N ASN A 26 -6.94 7.59 -18.21
CA ASN A 26 -8.38 7.71 -18.09
C ASN A 26 -9.10 6.43 -18.54
N SER A 27 -9.80 6.51 -19.67
CA SER A 27 -10.62 5.46 -20.26
C SER A 27 -9.87 4.58 -21.27
N ARG A 28 -8.58 4.84 -21.49
CA ARG A 28 -7.77 4.10 -22.47
C ARG A 28 -6.50 3.53 -21.85
N MET A 29 -6.04 2.44 -22.45
CA MET A 29 -4.74 1.84 -22.17
C MET A 29 -3.92 1.80 -23.47
N THR A 30 -2.75 2.41 -23.46
CA THR A 30 -1.87 2.52 -24.62
C THR A 30 -0.67 1.60 -24.44
N PRO A 31 -0.30 0.79 -25.45
CA PRO A 31 0.90 -0.05 -25.35
C PRO A 31 2.14 0.83 -25.21
N VAL A 32 3.09 0.38 -24.39
CA VAL A 32 4.34 1.09 -24.12
C VAL A 32 5.47 0.37 -24.83
N GLU A 33 6.10 1.06 -25.78
CA GLU A 33 7.25 0.55 -26.52
C GLU A 33 8.53 1.17 -25.96
N VAL A 34 9.40 0.32 -25.41
CA VAL A 34 10.67 0.70 -24.79
C VAL A 34 11.73 -0.34 -25.12
N SER A 35 12.99 -0.07 -24.78
CA SER A 35 14.05 -1.07 -24.91
C SER A 35 13.76 -2.30 -24.03
N ALA A 36 14.26 -3.47 -24.41
CA ALA A 36 14.09 -4.70 -23.64
C ALA A 36 14.54 -4.55 -22.17
N THR A 37 15.60 -3.77 -21.91
CA THR A 37 16.06 -3.49 -20.54
C THR A 37 15.05 -2.65 -19.76
N ALA A 38 14.50 -1.60 -20.36
CA ALA A 38 13.49 -0.76 -19.73
C ALA A 38 12.17 -1.51 -19.52
N GLU A 39 11.78 -2.35 -20.49
CA GLU A 39 10.60 -3.22 -20.38
C GLU A 39 10.70 -4.12 -19.15
N ASN A 40 11.83 -4.80 -18.98
CA ASN A 40 12.04 -5.68 -17.83
C ASN A 40 12.10 -4.91 -16.50
N ARG A 41 12.64 -3.68 -16.48
CA ARG A 41 12.59 -2.81 -15.30
C ARG A 41 11.14 -2.48 -14.92
N ILE A 42 10.34 -2.06 -15.89
CA ILE A 42 8.92 -1.74 -15.67
C ILE A 42 8.15 -2.99 -15.21
N LYS A 43 8.34 -4.15 -15.85
CA LYS A 43 7.73 -5.42 -15.42
C LYS A 43 8.06 -5.77 -13.97
N GLY A 44 9.32 -5.64 -13.57
CA GLY A 44 9.75 -5.86 -12.19
C GLY A 44 9.10 -4.89 -11.20
N MET A 45 9.05 -3.60 -11.52
CA MET A 45 8.41 -2.59 -10.68
C MET A 45 6.89 -2.74 -10.60
N ILE A 46 6.21 -3.18 -11.68
CA ILE A 46 4.79 -3.57 -11.64
C ILE A 46 4.57 -4.69 -10.63
N ALA A 47 5.42 -5.74 -10.67
CA ALA A 47 5.28 -6.88 -9.77
C ALA A 47 5.47 -6.48 -8.30
N ILE A 48 6.50 -5.69 -8.00
CA ILE A 48 6.75 -5.15 -6.65
C ILE A 48 5.57 -4.28 -6.21
N ARG A 49 5.12 -3.34 -7.05
CA ARG A 49 3.99 -2.44 -6.75
C ARG A 49 2.73 -3.22 -6.42
N ASN A 50 2.40 -4.23 -7.23
CA ASN A 50 1.23 -5.05 -7.00
C ASN A 50 1.34 -5.79 -5.66
N SER A 51 2.53 -6.31 -5.32
CA SER A 51 2.79 -6.95 -4.03
C SER A 51 2.65 -5.99 -2.85
N VAL A 52 3.19 -4.77 -2.96
CA VAL A 52 3.01 -3.72 -1.95
C VAL A 52 1.54 -3.38 -1.74
N ARG A 53 0.75 -3.27 -2.82
CA ARG A 53 -0.69 -2.98 -2.73
C ARG A 53 -1.46 -4.12 -2.07
N THR A 54 -1.18 -5.37 -2.44
CA THR A 54 -1.75 -6.54 -1.77
C THR A 54 -1.39 -6.55 -0.28
N LEU A 55 -0.15 -6.25 0.07
CA LEU A 55 0.27 -6.20 1.48
C LEU A 55 -0.45 -5.09 2.26
N ILE A 56 -0.67 -3.92 1.65
CA ILE A 56 -1.47 -2.83 2.25
C ILE A 56 -2.91 -3.28 2.50
N GLU A 57 -3.52 -3.93 1.52
CA GLU A 57 -4.90 -4.45 1.62
C GLU A 57 -5.02 -5.50 2.72
N LEU A 58 -4.15 -6.52 2.74
CA LEU A 58 -4.12 -7.54 3.79
C LEU A 58 -4.01 -6.94 5.20
N GLN A 59 -3.17 -5.93 5.38
CA GLN A 59 -3.01 -5.28 6.68
C GLN A 59 -4.20 -4.36 7.04
N THR A 60 -4.80 -3.71 6.05
CA THR A 60 -5.94 -2.81 6.24
C THR A 60 -7.19 -3.57 6.64
N GLU A 61 -7.43 -4.71 5.99
CA GLU A 61 -8.58 -5.58 6.21
C GLU A 61 -8.35 -6.62 7.32
N ASP A 62 -7.29 -6.43 8.11
CA ASP A 62 -6.92 -7.27 9.26
C ASP A 62 -6.77 -8.79 8.96
N TYR A 63 -6.20 -9.15 7.82
CA TYR A 63 -5.96 -10.56 7.48
C TYR A 63 -4.96 -11.22 8.47
N PRO A 64 -5.01 -12.56 8.60
CA PRO A 64 -4.12 -13.31 9.50
C PRO A 64 -2.63 -13.04 9.26
N ASP A 65 -1.84 -13.05 10.35
CA ASP A 65 -0.39 -12.81 10.31
C ASP A 65 0.35 -13.76 9.35
N SER A 66 -0.13 -14.99 9.17
CA SER A 66 0.46 -15.95 8.23
C SER A 66 0.36 -15.49 6.77
N GLU A 67 -0.75 -14.87 6.38
CA GLU A 67 -0.96 -14.37 5.02
C GLU A 67 -0.14 -13.10 4.78
N ILE A 68 -0.12 -12.20 5.77
CA ILE A 68 0.72 -11.00 5.75
C ILE A 68 2.19 -11.38 5.62
N LYS A 69 2.66 -12.35 6.42
CA LYS A 69 4.04 -12.83 6.37
C LYS A 69 4.36 -13.47 5.02
N ALA A 70 3.47 -14.27 4.46
CA ALA A 70 3.66 -14.87 3.13
C ALA A 70 3.82 -13.80 2.04
N GLU A 71 3.02 -12.73 2.10
CA GLU A 71 3.11 -11.62 1.15
C GLU A 71 4.36 -10.75 1.39
N GLN A 72 4.79 -10.56 2.63
CA GLN A 72 6.07 -9.92 2.96
C GLN A 72 7.26 -10.71 2.40
N GLU A 73 7.25 -12.03 2.52
CA GLU A 73 8.28 -12.91 1.94
C GLU A 73 8.26 -12.83 0.40
N ARG A 74 7.07 -12.74 -0.22
CA ARG A 74 6.94 -12.53 -1.66
C ARG A 74 7.51 -11.19 -2.09
N LEU A 75 7.17 -10.10 -1.39
CA LEU A 75 7.69 -8.77 -1.63
C LEU A 75 9.22 -8.73 -1.53
N ASN A 76 9.79 -9.37 -0.50
CA ASN A 76 11.24 -9.50 -0.35
C ASN A 76 11.88 -10.19 -1.55
N ARG A 77 11.36 -11.35 -1.97
CA ARG A 77 11.91 -12.09 -3.13
C ARG A 77 11.86 -11.26 -4.41
N LEU A 78 10.74 -10.57 -4.66
CA LEU A 78 10.58 -9.71 -5.83
C LEU A 78 11.58 -8.54 -5.81
N TYR A 79 11.70 -7.87 -4.68
CA TYR A 79 12.63 -6.76 -4.50
C TYR A 79 14.10 -7.20 -4.62
N ASP A 80 14.51 -8.29 -3.96
CA ASP A 80 15.90 -8.75 -3.97
C ASP A 80 16.32 -9.22 -5.38
N THR A 81 15.41 -9.90 -6.08
CA THR A 81 15.64 -10.30 -7.48
C THR A 81 15.75 -9.07 -8.39
N PHE A 82 14.88 -8.08 -8.21
CA PHE A 82 14.90 -6.85 -8.99
C PHE A 82 16.16 -6.04 -8.73
N SER A 83 16.46 -5.75 -7.47
CA SER A 83 17.60 -4.92 -7.07
C SER A 83 18.94 -5.55 -7.41
N GLY A 84 19.07 -6.88 -7.29
CA GLY A 84 20.27 -7.61 -7.71
C GLY A 84 20.55 -7.51 -9.22
N LYS A 85 19.51 -7.32 -10.05
CA LYS A 85 19.65 -7.22 -11.51
C LYS A 85 19.66 -5.79 -12.04
N TYR A 86 18.92 -4.89 -11.40
CA TYR A 86 18.62 -3.56 -11.92
C TYR A 86 19.07 -2.42 -10.99
N GLY A 87 19.62 -2.73 -9.83
CA GLY A 87 19.94 -1.75 -8.79
C GLY A 87 18.70 -1.25 -8.05
N LEU A 88 18.91 -0.29 -7.16
CA LEU A 88 17.87 0.32 -6.32
C LEU A 88 16.70 0.87 -7.15
N ILE A 89 15.48 0.75 -6.66
CA ILE A 89 14.26 1.35 -7.19
C ILE A 89 14.48 2.86 -7.41
N ASN A 90 15.13 3.54 -6.47
CA ASN A 90 15.41 4.96 -6.56
C ASN A 90 16.58 5.33 -7.49
N SER A 91 17.26 4.36 -8.10
CA SER A 91 18.33 4.64 -9.06
C SER A 91 17.78 5.39 -10.29
N ARG A 92 18.60 6.27 -10.88
CA ARG A 92 18.22 7.10 -12.04
C ARG A 92 17.57 6.31 -13.17
N ALA A 93 18.08 5.12 -13.48
CA ALA A 93 17.56 4.27 -14.56
C ALA A 93 16.16 3.72 -14.26
N ASN A 94 15.89 3.35 -13.00
CA ASN A 94 14.58 2.85 -12.57
C ASN A 94 13.56 3.98 -12.46
N THR A 95 13.95 5.11 -11.85
CA THR A 95 13.13 6.32 -11.80
C THR A 95 12.75 6.77 -13.20
N SER A 96 13.70 6.83 -14.15
CA SER A 96 13.40 7.21 -15.53
C SER A 96 12.45 6.24 -16.24
N ALA A 97 12.46 4.95 -15.88
CA ALA A 97 11.60 3.95 -16.50
C ALA A 97 10.17 3.95 -15.93
N PHE A 98 9.97 4.41 -14.69
CA PHE A 98 8.71 4.21 -13.96
C PHE A 98 8.07 5.48 -13.39
N SER A 99 8.71 6.64 -13.48
CA SER A 99 8.23 7.90 -12.87
C SER A 99 6.85 8.35 -13.33
N GLN A 100 6.36 7.89 -14.50
CA GLN A 100 5.00 8.17 -14.97
C GLN A 100 3.92 7.37 -14.25
N ASP A 101 4.29 6.31 -13.51
CA ASP A 101 3.34 5.56 -12.70
C ASP A 101 3.00 6.34 -11.43
N SER A 102 1.70 6.54 -11.20
CA SER A 102 1.16 7.20 -10.01
C SER A 102 1.56 6.54 -8.69
N SER A 103 2.04 5.30 -8.72
CA SER A 103 2.50 4.55 -7.55
C SER A 103 4.01 4.64 -7.33
N PHE A 104 4.76 5.40 -8.15
CA PHE A 104 6.22 5.46 -8.00
C PHE A 104 6.65 5.96 -6.62
N SER A 105 5.97 6.95 -6.04
CA SER A 105 6.26 7.42 -4.68
C SER A 105 6.12 6.33 -3.61
N LEU A 106 5.16 5.42 -3.79
CA LEU A 106 4.98 4.28 -2.89
C LEU A 106 6.15 3.28 -3.01
N LEU A 107 6.62 3.03 -4.23
CA LEU A 107 7.80 2.17 -4.45
C LEU A 107 9.09 2.82 -3.94
N SER A 108 9.24 4.13 -4.15
CA SER A 108 10.39 4.90 -3.69
C SER A 108 10.57 4.80 -2.16
N ALA A 109 9.46 4.82 -1.42
CA ALA A 109 9.44 4.68 0.04
C ALA A 109 9.85 3.30 0.57
N LEU A 110 10.05 2.30 -0.30
CA LEU A 110 10.55 0.97 0.09
C LEU A 110 12.03 0.99 0.49
N GLU A 111 12.76 2.01 0.08
CA GLU A 111 14.20 2.13 0.30
C GLU A 111 14.46 3.34 1.18
N ILE A 112 15.11 3.10 2.32
CA ILE A 112 15.62 4.18 3.15
C ILE A 112 17.08 4.40 2.75
N ILE A 113 17.35 5.56 2.18
CA ILE A 113 18.64 5.95 1.62
C ILE A 113 19.41 6.76 2.67
N GLY A 114 20.67 6.40 2.89
CA GLY A 114 21.58 7.09 3.80
C GLY A 114 22.06 8.43 3.24
N GLU A 115 22.82 9.18 4.04
CA GLU A 115 23.39 10.48 3.63
C GLU A 115 24.39 10.36 2.47
N ASP A 116 25.00 9.19 2.30
CA ASP A 116 25.93 8.86 1.22
C ASP A 116 25.23 8.52 -0.11
N GLY A 117 23.90 8.44 -0.11
CA GLY A 117 23.10 8.05 -1.27
C GLY A 117 22.97 6.55 -1.49
N GLU A 118 23.50 5.73 -0.57
CA GLU A 118 23.40 4.27 -0.62
C GLU A 118 22.19 3.76 0.17
N LEU A 119 21.79 2.52 -0.09
CA LEU A 119 20.70 1.88 0.65
C LEU A 119 21.13 1.63 2.10
N GLU A 120 20.54 2.38 3.04
CA GLU A 120 20.75 2.16 4.48
C GLU A 120 19.98 0.91 4.93
N ARG A 121 18.70 0.81 4.57
CA ARG A 121 17.83 -0.34 4.87
C ARG A 121 16.56 -0.36 4.02
N LYS A 122 15.92 -1.53 3.97
CA LYS A 122 14.54 -1.68 3.47
C LYS A 122 13.53 -1.06 4.44
N ALA A 123 12.40 -0.62 3.93
CA ALA A 123 11.29 -0.12 4.73
C ALA A 123 10.74 -1.19 5.70
N ASP A 124 10.11 -0.76 6.80
CA ASP A 124 9.58 -1.66 7.81
C ASP A 124 8.53 -2.64 7.25
N MET A 125 7.80 -2.28 6.19
CA MET A 125 6.75 -3.12 5.63
C MET A 125 7.25 -4.48 5.11
N PHE A 126 8.54 -4.61 4.81
CA PHE A 126 9.14 -5.89 4.43
C PHE A 126 9.18 -6.92 5.56
N SER A 127 8.97 -6.52 6.81
CA SER A 127 9.13 -7.39 7.99
C SER A 127 8.11 -7.15 9.11
N LYS A 128 7.40 -6.02 9.10
CA LYS A 128 6.46 -5.62 10.14
C LYS A 128 5.13 -5.22 9.53
N ARG A 129 4.08 -5.40 10.31
CA ARG A 129 2.80 -4.76 10.06
C ARG A 129 2.96 -3.26 10.31
N THR A 130 2.79 -2.47 9.25
CA THR A 130 2.91 -1.00 9.26
C THR A 130 1.56 -0.29 9.28
N ILE A 131 0.48 -1.01 8.96
CA ILE A 131 -0.89 -0.53 9.03
C ILE A 131 -1.61 -1.34 10.11
N LYS A 132 -2.08 -0.65 11.15
CA LYS A 132 -2.91 -1.26 12.17
C LYS A 132 -4.37 -0.90 11.88
N PRO A 133 -5.27 -1.90 11.71
CA PRO A 133 -6.68 -1.65 11.51
C PRO A 133 -7.24 -0.95 12.75
N HIS A 134 -8.18 -0.04 12.48
CA HIS A 134 -8.92 0.60 13.55
C HIS A 134 -9.87 -0.42 14.16
N THR A 135 -9.64 -0.79 15.42
CA THR A 135 -10.57 -1.61 16.20
C THR A 135 -11.41 -0.65 17.03
N PRO A 136 -12.69 -0.42 16.68
CA PRO A 136 -13.54 0.42 17.49
C PRO A 136 -13.70 -0.22 18.87
N VAL A 137 -13.68 0.59 19.92
CA VAL A 137 -14.07 0.12 21.25
C VAL A 137 -15.54 -0.27 21.17
N THR A 138 -15.89 -1.50 21.56
CA THR A 138 -17.27 -2.00 21.49
C THR A 138 -17.95 -2.10 22.85
N SER A 139 -17.19 -2.03 23.95
CA SER A 139 -17.77 -1.87 25.29
C SER A 139 -16.78 -1.22 26.26
N VAL A 140 -17.31 -0.58 27.29
CA VAL A 140 -16.56 0.01 28.42
C VAL A 140 -17.35 -0.16 29.72
N ASP A 141 -16.69 -0.12 30.87
CA ASP A 141 -17.36 -0.37 32.15
C ASP A 141 -17.90 0.93 32.79
N THR A 142 -17.34 2.08 32.41
CA THR A 142 -17.62 3.37 33.06
C THR A 142 -18.04 4.46 32.07
N ALA A 143 -18.83 5.42 32.55
CA ALA A 143 -19.22 6.61 31.79
C ALA A 143 -18.03 7.46 31.36
N SER A 144 -17.00 7.56 32.22
CA SER A 144 -15.76 8.28 31.91
C SER A 144 -14.98 7.65 30.74
N GLU A 145 -14.94 6.32 30.67
CA GLU A 145 -14.34 5.62 29.53
C GLU A 145 -15.19 5.82 28.27
N ALA A 146 -16.52 5.73 28.37
CA ALA A 146 -17.42 5.99 27.25
C ALA A 146 -17.24 7.40 26.69
N LEU A 147 -17.07 8.39 27.56
CA LEU A 147 -16.81 9.78 27.19
C LEU A 147 -15.49 9.93 26.43
N ALA A 148 -14.42 9.30 26.93
CA ALA A 148 -13.11 9.33 26.28
C ALA A 148 -13.18 8.70 24.87
N VAL A 149 -13.92 7.60 24.73
CA VAL A 149 -14.14 6.95 23.43
C VAL A 149 -15.00 7.82 22.52
N SER A 150 -16.08 8.42 23.00
CA SER A 150 -16.91 9.34 22.20
C SER A 150 -16.11 10.52 21.66
N LEU A 151 -15.30 11.16 22.50
CA LEU A 151 -14.44 12.27 22.08
C LEU A 151 -13.37 11.81 21.09
N GLY A 152 -12.79 10.62 21.28
CA GLY A 152 -11.81 10.03 20.38
C GLY A 152 -12.37 9.66 19.00
N GLU A 153 -13.57 9.08 18.97
CA GLU A 153 -14.17 8.49 17.76
C GLU A 153 -15.06 9.49 16.99
N LYS A 154 -15.78 10.36 17.71
CA LYS A 154 -16.80 11.26 17.14
C LYS A 154 -16.38 12.73 17.16
N ALA A 155 -15.25 13.06 17.82
CA ALA A 155 -14.81 14.43 18.07
C ALA A 155 -15.86 15.30 18.78
N THR A 156 -16.84 14.68 19.44
CA THR A 156 -17.92 15.31 20.20
C THR A 156 -18.39 14.38 21.31
N ILE A 157 -19.13 14.93 22.27
CA ILE A 157 -19.89 14.15 23.25
C ILE A 157 -21.16 13.65 22.55
N ASP A 158 -21.25 12.34 22.36
CA ASP A 158 -22.36 11.64 21.73
C ASP A 158 -22.97 10.70 22.77
N MET A 159 -24.06 11.15 23.41
CA MET A 159 -24.67 10.45 24.54
C MET A 159 -25.21 9.07 24.13
N ASP A 160 -25.78 8.95 22.93
CA ASP A 160 -26.31 7.69 22.41
C ASP A 160 -25.19 6.66 22.24
N TYR A 161 -24.06 7.09 21.66
CA TYR A 161 -22.89 6.26 21.50
C TYR A 161 -22.27 5.84 22.85
N MET A 162 -22.23 6.77 23.82
CA MET A 162 -21.72 6.46 25.17
C MET A 162 -22.60 5.45 25.92
N MET A 163 -23.92 5.55 25.79
CA MET A 163 -24.88 4.59 26.36
C MET A 163 -24.75 3.22 25.71
N GLU A 164 -24.60 3.16 24.39
CA GLU A 164 -24.38 1.90 23.65
C GLU A 164 -23.10 1.18 24.13
N LEU A 165 -21.99 1.92 24.29
CA LEU A 165 -20.72 1.36 24.73
C LEU A 165 -20.72 0.87 26.18
N SER A 166 -21.37 1.62 27.08
CA SER A 166 -21.31 1.31 28.51
C SER A 166 -22.47 0.44 29.01
N GLY A 167 -23.52 0.28 28.19
CA GLY A 167 -24.78 -0.36 28.60
C GLY A 167 -25.52 0.39 29.71
N LYS A 168 -25.13 1.64 30.00
CA LYS A 168 -25.69 2.50 31.04
C LYS A 168 -26.83 3.35 30.48
N SER A 169 -27.79 3.69 31.32
CA SER A 169 -28.82 4.67 30.98
C SER A 169 -28.26 6.10 30.97
N GLU A 170 -28.99 7.04 30.39
CA GLU A 170 -28.61 8.47 30.35
C GLU A 170 -28.34 9.05 31.74
N ASN A 171 -29.03 8.57 32.79
CA ASN A 171 -28.81 9.01 34.17
C ASN A 171 -27.55 8.42 34.82
N GLU A 172 -26.99 7.36 34.24
CA GLU A 172 -25.81 6.66 34.73
C GLU A 172 -24.53 7.02 33.95
N ILE A 173 -24.69 7.81 32.87
CA ILE A 173 -23.64 8.46 32.08
C ILE A 173 -23.27 9.80 32.71
#